data_AF-A0A1W9LN93-F1
#
_entry.id   AF-A0A1W9LN93-F1
#
_cell.length_a   1.000
_cell.length_b   1.000
_cell.length_c   1.000
_cell.angle_alpha   90.00
_cell.angle_beta   90.00
_cell.angle_gamma   90.00
#
_symmetry.space_group_name_H-M   'P 1'
#
loop_
_entity.id
_entity.type
_entity.pdbx_description
1 polymer ?
#
loop_
_entity_poly.entity_id
_entity_poly.type
_entity_poly.pdbx_seq_one_letter_code
_entity_poly.pdbx_strand_id
1 'polypeptide(L)'
;AGPGSNLLIALFFGLILRFFPDIAILSPAIASMFAGISFINILLAIFNLIPVPPLDGSHILFNLLPRSLDNVKYFLQKNGLIVSLVLLYLIFSGIIPLSFMTFSVFSFIAGQEAIVPLVNFLQII
;
A
#
# COMPACT_ATOMS: atom_id res chain seq x y z
N ALA A 1 -5.31 11.19 4.83
CA ALA A 1 -5.29 10.68 3.45
C ALA A 1 -5.78 9.25 3.50
N GLY A 2 -6.91 8.94 2.85
CA GLY A 2 -7.47 7.59 2.86
C GLY A 2 -6.95 6.71 1.72
N PRO A 3 -7.36 5.43 1.66
CA PRO A 3 -6.95 4.50 0.61
C PRO A 3 -7.21 5.03 -0.81
N GLY A 4 -8.34 5.72 -1.03
CA GLY A 4 -8.69 6.27 -2.33
C GLY A 4 -7.70 7.34 -2.83
N SER A 5 -7.25 8.23 -1.94
CA SER A 5 -6.27 9.27 -2.32
C SER A 5 -4.92 8.63 -2.65
N ASN A 6 -4.49 7.63 -1.88
CA ASN A 6 -3.25 6.91 -2.14
C ASN A 6 -3.34 6.16 -3.47
N LEU A 7 -4.44 5.48 -3.76
CA LEU A 7 -4.64 4.82 -5.06
C LEU A 7 -4.62 5.80 -6.23
N LEU A 8 -5.23 6.99 -6.10
CA LEU A 8 -5.19 8.01 -7.14
C LEU A 8 -3.76 8.49 -7.44
N ILE A 9 -2.97 8.75 -6.39
CA ILE A 9 -1.55 9.14 -6.54
C ILE A 9 -0.76 8.00 -7.19
N ALA A 10 -0.96 6.76 -6.71
CA ALA A 10 -0.31 5.58 -7.26
C ALA A 10 -0.59 5.38 -8.74
N LEU A 11 -1.87 5.51 -9.14
CA LEU A 11 -2.31 5.42 -10.52
C LEU A 11 -1.70 6.53 -11.37
N PHE A 12 -1.70 7.78 -10.89
CA PHE A 12 -1.15 8.90 -11.64
C PHE A 12 0.33 8.69 -11.99
N PHE A 13 1.19 8.45 -10.99
CA PHE A 13 2.63 8.28 -11.23
C PHE A 13 2.95 6.94 -11.91
N GLY A 14 2.23 5.87 -11.58
CA GLY A 14 2.43 4.57 -12.20
C GLY A 14 2.07 4.57 -13.69
N LEU A 15 0.95 5.19 -14.07
CA LEU A 15 0.54 5.28 -15.48
C LEU A 15 1.48 6.19 -16.30
N ILE A 16 2.09 7.21 -15.69
CA ILE A 16 3.15 7.99 -16.35
C ILE A 16 4.31 7.06 -16.74
N LEU A 17 4.81 6.24 -15.82
CA LEU A 17 5.89 5.29 -16.12
C LEU A 17 5.50 4.25 -17.18
N ARG A 18 4.24 3.81 -17.16
CA ARG A 18 3.74 2.82 -18.12
C ARG A 18 3.67 3.35 -19.55
N PHE A 19 3.18 4.58 -19.72
CA PHE A 19 2.94 5.16 -21.05
C PHE A 19 4.10 6.03 -21.55
N PHE A 20 5.04 6.40 -20.68
CA PHE A 20 6.24 7.16 -21.01
C PHE A 20 7.51 6.46 -20.47
N PRO A 21 7.82 5.23 -20.93
CA PRO A 21 8.94 4.45 -20.41
C PRO A 21 10.30 5.10 -20.68
N ASP A 22 10.42 5.92 -21.73
CA ASP A 22 11.66 6.62 -22.09
C ASP A 22 12.19 7.55 -20.98
N ILE A 23 11.33 7.97 -20.03
CA ILE A 23 11.75 8.73 -18.84
C ILE A 23 12.82 7.97 -18.05
N ALA A 24 12.76 6.63 -18.02
CA ALA A 24 13.76 5.81 -17.33
C ALA A 24 15.17 5.96 -17.94
N ILE A 25 15.27 6.26 -19.23
CA ILE A 25 16.53 6.45 -19.95
C ILE A 25 16.95 7.93 -19.89
N LEU A 26 16.01 8.84 -20.19
CA LEU A 26 16.27 10.27 -20.29
C LEU A 26 16.48 10.94 -18.93
N SER A 27 15.84 10.44 -17.89
CA SER A 27 15.87 11.00 -16.54
C SER A 27 15.69 9.92 -15.46
N PRO A 28 16.70 9.06 -15.25
CA PRO A 28 16.60 7.91 -14.35
C PRO A 28 16.18 8.28 -12.93
N ALA A 29 16.67 9.40 -12.39
CA ALA A 29 16.30 9.88 -11.06
C ALA A 29 14.80 10.20 -10.95
N ILE A 30 14.22 10.84 -11.98
CA ILE A 30 12.79 11.18 -12.02
C ILE A 30 11.97 9.89 -12.11
N ALA A 31 12.37 8.95 -12.97
CA ALA A 31 11.70 7.67 -13.08
C ALA A 31 11.69 6.91 -11.74
N SER A 32 12.83 6.87 -11.04
CA SER A 32 12.94 6.24 -9.72
C SER A 32 12.05 6.93 -8.69
N MET A 33 12.01 8.26 -8.68
CA MET A 33 11.10 9.00 -7.78
C MET A 33 9.63 8.69 -8.08
N PHE A 34 9.22 8.67 -9.34
CA PHE A 34 7.84 8.33 -9.72
C PHE A 34 7.49 6.89 -9.34
N ALA A 35 8.43 5.96 -9.53
CA ALA A 35 8.27 4.56 -9.16
C ALA A 35 8.10 4.41 -7.64
N GLY A 36 8.95 5.10 -6.88
CA GLY A 36 8.86 5.15 -5.42
C GLY A 36 7.55 5.78 -4.92
N ILE A 37 7.13 6.91 -5.48
CA ILE A 37 5.86 7.56 -5.12
C ILE A 37 4.69 6.60 -5.39
N SER A 38 4.67 5.96 -6.56
CA SER A 38 3.63 5.01 -6.90
C SER A 38 3.63 3.81 -5.95
N PHE A 39 4.78 3.17 -5.75
CA PHE A 39 4.93 1.99 -4.90
C PHE A 39 4.56 2.25 -3.43
N ILE A 40 5.03 3.36 -2.83
CA ILE A 40 4.70 3.73 -1.45
C ILE A 40 3.20 4.01 -1.31
N ASN A 41 2.58 4.70 -2.27
CA ASN A 41 1.14 4.96 -2.21
C ASN A 41 0.31 3.68 -2.38
N ILE A 42 0.75 2.71 -3.19
CA ILE A 42 0.12 1.38 -3.25
C ILE A 42 0.25 0.68 -1.89
N LEU A 43 1.45 0.68 -1.30
CA LEU A 43 1.71 0.07 -0.01
C LEU A 43 0.79 0.66 1.07
N LEU A 44 0.71 1.99 1.14
CA LEU A 44 -0.14 2.71 2.09
C LEU A 44 -1.63 2.45 1.83
N ALA A 45 -2.06 2.36 0.57
CA ALA A 45 -3.44 2.04 0.23
C ALA A 45 -3.81 0.62 0.71
N ILE A 46 -2.99 -0.39 0.40
CA ILE A 46 -3.25 -1.77 0.82
C ILE A 46 -3.19 -1.89 2.34
N PHE A 47 -2.19 -1.27 2.99
CA PHE A 47 -2.08 -1.25 4.45
C PHE A 47 -3.32 -0.63 5.10
N ASN A 48 -3.77 0.54 4.62
CA ASN A 48 -4.96 1.20 5.17
C ASN A 48 -6.27 0.44 4.89
N LEU A 49 -6.31 -0.51 3.96
CA LEU A 49 -7.48 -1.37 3.71
C LEU A 49 -7.56 -2.60 4.62
N ILE A 50 -6.51 -2.89 5.39
CA ILE A 50 -6.53 -4.00 6.34
C ILE A 50 -7.58 -3.70 7.44
N PRO A 51 -8.52 -4.62 7.72
CA PRO A 51 -9.65 -4.38 8.63
C PRO A 51 -9.26 -4.45 10.11
N VAL A 52 -8.30 -3.62 10.53
CA VAL A 52 -7.72 -3.59 11.89
C VAL A 52 -7.60 -2.15 12.37
N PRO A 53 -8.13 -1.76 13.54
CA PRO A 53 -7.93 -0.42 14.08
C PRO A 53 -6.45 -0.15 14.40
N PRO A 54 -5.94 1.08 14.18
CA PRO A 54 -6.65 2.31 13.78
C PRO A 54 -6.74 2.53 12.26
N LEU A 55 -6.47 1.52 11.44
CA LEU A 55 -6.44 1.64 9.98
C LEU A 55 -7.84 1.92 9.41
N ASP A 56 -7.89 2.59 8.25
CA ASP A 56 -9.16 3.02 7.64
C ASP A 56 -10.10 1.86 7.31
N GLY A 57 -9.56 0.67 7.00
CA GLY A 57 -10.30 -0.56 6.74
C GLY A 57 -11.13 -1.04 7.94
N SER A 58 -10.77 -0.63 9.16
CA SER A 58 -11.57 -0.93 10.35
C SER A 58 -12.94 -0.26 10.33
N HIS A 59 -13.09 0.91 9.69
CA HIS A 59 -14.39 1.54 9.52
C HIS A 59 -15.31 0.72 8.61
N ILE A 60 -14.75 0.13 7.55
CA ILE A 60 -15.48 -0.78 6.65
C ILE A 60 -15.93 -2.01 7.45
N LEU A 61 -15.02 -2.63 8.20
CA LEU A 61 -15.33 -3.76 9.07
C LEU A 61 -16.44 -3.43 10.08
N PHE A 62 -16.36 -2.30 10.76
CA PHE A 62 -17.32 -1.89 11.79
C PHE A 62 -18.70 -1.52 11.25
N ASN A 63 -18.80 -1.13 9.97
CA ASN A 63 -20.07 -0.88 9.31
C ASN A 63 -20.73 -2.18 8.82
N LEU A 64 -19.95 -3.22 8.54
CA LEU A 64 -20.44 -4.53 8.12
C LEU A 64 -20.74 -5.47 9.30
N LEU A 65 -20.16 -5.21 10.47
CA LEU A 65 -20.37 -6.03 11.66
C LEU A 65 -21.82 -5.92 12.17
N PRO A 66 -22.51 -7.05 12.41
CA PRO A 66 -23.82 -7.04 13.05
C PRO A 66 -23.72 -6.61 14.51
N ARG A 67 -24.81 -6.03 15.05
CA ARG A 67 -24.91 -5.56 16.44
C ARG A 67 -24.58 -6.64 17.48
N SER A 68 -24.80 -7.92 17.16
CA SER A 68 -24.44 -9.04 18.04
C SER A 68 -22.94 -9.11 18.34
N LEU A 69 -22.09 -8.46 17.53
CA LEU A 69 -20.63 -8.44 17.66
C LEU A 69 -20.09 -7.09 18.20
N ASP A 70 -20.94 -6.29 18.86
CA ASP A 70 -20.50 -5.02 19.47
C ASP A 70 -19.37 -5.21 20.49
N ASN A 71 -19.36 -6.34 21.21
CA ASN A 71 -18.26 -6.70 22.12
C ASN A 71 -16.93 -6.85 21.38
N VAL A 72 -16.95 -7.42 20.17
CA VAL A 72 -15.76 -7.57 19.32
C VAL A 72 -15.29 -6.20 18.83
N LYS A 73 -16.22 -5.36 18.39
CA LYS A 73 -15.92 -3.98 17.99
C LYS A 73 -15.26 -3.20 19.12
N TYR A 74 -15.81 -3.26 20.33
CA TYR A 74 -15.24 -2.61 21.51
C TYR A 74 -13.85 -3.14 21.85
N PHE A 75 -13.66 -4.47 21.80
CA PHE A 75 -12.37 -5.10 22.02
C PHE A 75 -11.31 -4.63 21.02
N LEU A 76 -11.64 -4.61 19.73
CA LEU A 76 -10.74 -4.18 18.66
C LEU A 76 -10.38 -2.70 18.78
N GLN A 77 -11.34 -1.83 19.12
CA GLN A 77 -11.08 -0.40 19.32
C GLN A 77 -10.21 -0.15 20.54
N LYS A 78 -10.51 -0.79 21.68
CA LYS A 78 -9.75 -0.65 22.93
C LYS A 78 -8.31 -1.13 22.79
N ASN A 79 -8.10 -2.23 22.06
CA ASN A 79 -6.79 -2.86 21.90
C ASN A 79 -6.12 -2.51 20.56
N GLY A 80 -6.58 -1.47 19.84
CA GLY A 80 -6.13 -1.18 18.48
C GLY A 80 -4.62 -1.09 18.30
N LEU A 81 -3.91 -0.50 19.28
CA LEU A 81 -2.44 -0.46 19.27
C LEU A 81 -1.81 -1.86 19.31
N ILE A 82 -2.27 -2.73 20.21
CA ILE A 82 -1.75 -4.09 20.36
C ILE A 82 -2.05 -4.91 19.11
N VAL A 83 -3.27 -4.82 18.58
CA VAL A 83 -3.65 -5.52 17.33
C VAL A 83 -2.80 -5.01 16.15
N SER A 84 -2.50 -3.72 16.09
CA SER A 84 -1.60 -3.14 15.09
C SER A 84 -0.17 -3.64 15.20
N LEU A 85 0.37 -3.81 16.42
CA LEU A 85 1.71 -4.38 16.61
C LEU A 85 1.77 -5.84 16.19
N VAL A 86 0.74 -6.63 16.51
CA VAL A 86 0.60 -8.01 16.02
C VAL A 86 0.53 -8.02 14.49
N LEU A 87 -0.26 -7.14 13.89
CA LEU A 87 -0.35 -7.00 12.44
C LEU A 87 1.02 -6.71 11.81
N LEU A 88 1.77 -5.76 12.35
CA LEU A 88 3.12 -5.45 11.87
C LEU A 88 4.04 -6.67 11.98
N TYR A 89 4.00 -7.40 13.09
CA TYR A 89 4.74 -8.65 13.23
C TYR A 89 4.35 -9.69 12.17
N LEU A 90 3.06 -9.86 11.88
CA LEU A 90 2.58 -10.77 10.81
C LEU A 90 3.03 -10.33 9.41
N ILE A 91 3.15 -9.02 9.16
CA ILE A 91 3.68 -8.49 7.90
C ILE A 91 5.18 -8.75 7.79
N PHE A 92 5.97 -8.40 8.81
CA PHE A 92 7.43 -8.56 8.79
C PHE A 92 7.88 -10.02 8.86
N SER A 93 7.09 -10.91 9.47
CA SER A 93 7.33 -12.36 9.43
C SER A 93 7.02 -12.99 8.06
N GLY A 94 6.42 -12.25 7.13
CA GLY A 94 6.04 -12.73 5.81
C GLY A 94 4.74 -13.53 5.76
N ILE A 95 4.04 -13.69 6.89
CA ILE A 95 2.72 -14.37 6.94
C ILE A 95 1.70 -13.58 6.12
N ILE A 96 1.71 -12.25 6.25
CA ILE A 96 0.95 -11.35 5.39
C ILE A 96 1.91 -10.85 4.31
N PRO A 97 1.80 -11.31 3.05
CA PRO A 97 2.76 -11.00 1.99
C PRO A 97 2.51 -9.60 1.40
N LEU A 98 2.46 -8.57 2.24
CA LEU A 98 2.10 -7.20 1.88
C LEU A 98 3.04 -6.62 0.81
N SER A 99 4.34 -6.90 0.90
CA SER A 99 5.34 -6.49 -0.10
C SER A 99 5.08 -7.12 -1.46
N PHE A 100 4.76 -8.41 -1.50
CA PHE A 100 4.43 -9.13 -2.74
C PHE A 100 3.12 -8.60 -3.36
N MET A 101 2.10 -8.35 -2.55
CA MET A 101 0.84 -7.75 -3.01
C MET A 101 1.08 -6.36 -3.59
N THR A 102 1.86 -5.53 -2.90
CA THR A 102 2.23 -4.18 -3.34
C THR A 102 2.99 -4.24 -4.66
N PHE A 103 4.00 -5.10 -4.77
CA PHE A 103 4.77 -5.28 -6.00
C PHE A 103 3.89 -5.76 -7.16
N SER A 104 2.99 -6.72 -6.92
CA SER A 104 2.07 -7.22 -7.95
C SER A 104 1.16 -6.12 -8.50
N VAL A 105 0.58 -5.30 -7.61
CA VAL A 105 -0.27 -4.16 -8.01
C VAL A 105 0.57 -3.09 -8.72
N PHE A 106 1.77 -2.80 -8.24
CA PHE A 106 2.69 -1.86 -8.88
C PHE A 106 3.05 -2.31 -10.30
N SER A 107 3.48 -3.56 -10.49
CA SER A 107 3.83 -4.09 -11.82
C SER A 107 2.62 -4.10 -12.76
N PHE A 108 1.41 -4.34 -12.24
CA PHE A 108 0.19 -4.25 -13.03
C PHE A 108 -0.12 -2.82 -13.49
N ILE A 109 0.05 -1.83 -12.60
CA ILE A 109 -0.23 -0.41 -12.90
C ILE A 109 0.86 0.20 -13.78
N ALA A 110 2.12 0.10 -13.35
CA ALA A 110 3.26 0.81 -13.92
C ALA A 110 3.96 0.04 -15.05
N GLY A 111 3.69 -1.25 -15.22
CA GLY A 111 4.30 -2.08 -16.25
C GLY A 111 5.70 -2.59 -15.90
N GLN A 112 6.24 -3.45 -16.77
CA GLN A 112 7.55 -4.10 -16.56
C GLN A 112 8.71 -3.12 -16.65
N GLU A 113 8.63 -2.11 -17.53
CA GLU A 113 9.66 -1.07 -17.70
C GLU A 113 9.89 -0.24 -16.42
N ALA A 114 8.89 -0.17 -15.53
CA ALA A 114 8.96 0.55 -14.27
C ALA A 114 9.69 -0.22 -13.14
N ILE A 115 10.05 -1.49 -13.36
CA ILE A 115 10.71 -2.32 -12.34
C ILE A 115 12.13 -1.84 -12.07
N VAL A 116 12.92 -1.52 -13.09
CA VAL A 116 14.29 -1.03 -12.90
C VAL A 116 14.31 0.30 -12.14
N PRO A 117 13.50 1.32 -12.52
CA PRO A 117 13.32 2.52 -11.71
C PRO A 117 12.91 2.25 -10.25
N LEU A 118 12.00 1.29 -10.02
CA LEU A 118 11.61 0.92 -8.66
C LEU A 118 12.79 0.33 -7.87
N VAL A 119 13.54 -0.61 -8.46
CA VAL A 119 14.71 -1.22 -7.80
C VAL A 119 15.74 -0.16 -7.46
N ASN A 120 16.02 0.76 -8.39
CA ASN A 120 16.94 1.88 -8.15
C ASN A 120 16.46 2.76 -7.00
N PHE A 121 15.16 3.04 -6.89
CA PHE A 121 14.59 3.78 -5.77
C PHE A 121 14.76 3.04 -4.44
N LEU A 122 14.45 1.74 -4.41
CA LEU A 122 14.53 0.91 -3.21
C LEU A 122 15.97 0.74 -2.69
N GLN A 123 16.99 0.90 -3.54
CA GLN A 123 18.39 0.85 -3.12
C GLN A 123 18.87 2.12 -2.40
N ILE A 124 18.10 3.22 -2.49
CA ILE A 124 18.46 4.52 -1.91
C ILE A 124 17.82 4.71 -0.52
N ILE A 125 16.86 3.85 -0.15
CA ILE A 125 16.15 3.87 1.14
C ILE A 125 16.53 2.66 2.00
#